data_AF-A0A165V7L7-F1
#
_entry.id   AF-A0A165V7L7-F1
#
_cell.length_a   1.000
_cell.length_b   1.000
_cell.length_c   1.000
_cell.angle_alpha   90.00
_cell.angle_beta   90.00
_cell.angle_gamma   90.00
#
_symmetry.space_group_name_H-M   'P 1'
#
loop_
_entity.id
_entity.type
_entity.pdbx_description
1 polymer ?
#
loop_
_entity_poly.entity_id
_entity_poly.type
_entity_poly.pdbx_seq_one_letter_code
_entity_poly.pdbx_strand_id
1 'polypeptide(L)'
;MNRIFGTSTSKKPKPSLQDAIASTDSRVASIEVKIKKLDGELARYKEQMSKLRTGPGKDAIQQRALRTLKQKRMYEGQLAQLQQQTFNMESASLATENLRNTMATVEAMKQANKEIKKQYGKFDIDKIENMHYDMEDLLEQANEIQETLGRSYAVPDEIDEADLEAG
;
A
#
# COMPACT_ATOMS: atom_id res chain seq x y z
N MET A 1 -29.23 -2.99 50.31
CA MET A 1 -28.79 -1.77 49.59
C MET A 1 -27.28 -1.78 49.50
N ASN A 2 -26.73 -1.60 48.29
CA ASN A 2 -25.55 -0.78 47.99
C ASN A 2 -25.21 -0.94 46.51
N ARG A 3 -25.90 -0.16 45.69
CA ARG A 3 -25.45 0.25 44.36
C ARG A 3 -24.55 1.45 44.57
N ILE A 4 -23.25 1.32 44.30
CA ILE A 4 -22.32 2.45 44.32
C ILE A 4 -21.52 2.40 43.01
N PHE A 5 -21.99 3.23 42.08
CA PHE A 5 -21.28 3.91 41.01
C PHE A 5 -20.53 3.07 39.97
N GLY A 6 -21.22 2.90 38.84
CA GLY A 6 -20.57 2.72 37.55
C GLY A 6 -19.75 3.96 37.20
N THR A 7 -18.43 3.81 37.29
CA THR A 7 -17.55 4.56 36.40
C THR A 7 -17.48 3.74 35.13
N SER A 8 -18.08 4.22 34.04
CA SER A 8 -17.62 3.82 32.72
C SER A 8 -16.20 4.37 32.63
N THR A 9 -15.21 3.56 33.04
CA THR A 9 -13.85 3.75 32.57
C THR A 9 -13.99 3.72 31.06
N SER A 10 -13.90 4.90 30.44
CA SER A 10 -13.77 5.00 29.00
C SER A 10 -12.66 4.02 28.66
N LYS A 11 -13.02 2.89 28.03
CA LYS A 11 -12.05 1.87 27.66
C LYS A 11 -11.11 2.59 26.73
N LYS A 12 -9.93 2.99 27.25
CA LYS A 12 -8.89 3.57 26.42
C LYS A 12 -8.77 2.65 25.21
N PRO A 13 -8.84 3.19 23.98
CA PRO A 13 -8.73 2.36 22.79
C PRO A 13 -7.48 1.49 22.95
N LYS A 14 -7.61 0.20 22.65
CA LYS A 14 -6.48 -0.71 22.71
C LYS A 14 -5.36 -0.12 21.84
N PRO A 15 -4.10 -0.13 22.31
CA PRO A 15 -3.01 0.46 21.56
C PRO A 15 -2.97 -0.14 20.16
N SER A 16 -2.91 0.74 19.16
CA SER A 16 -2.76 0.36 17.77
C SER A 16 -1.32 -0.09 17.50
N LEU A 17 -1.13 -0.71 16.33
CA LEU A 17 0.21 -1.03 15.84
C LEU A 17 1.08 0.23 15.70
N GLN A 18 0.46 1.35 15.31
CA GLN A 18 1.13 2.64 15.19
C GLN A 18 1.57 3.19 16.55
N ASP A 19 0.75 3.03 17.60
CA ASP A 19 1.11 3.42 18.97
C ASP A 19 2.29 2.59 19.48
N ALA A 20 2.32 1.29 19.16
CA ALA A 20 3.40 0.39 19.53
C ALA A 20 4.72 0.71 18.81
N ILE A 21 4.66 1.06 17.51
CA ILE A 21 5.81 1.55 16.74
C ILE A 21 6.36 2.84 17.37
N ALA A 22 5.51 3.85 17.57
CA ALA A 22 5.93 5.13 18.15
C ALA A 22 6.55 4.97 19.56
N SER A 23 5.98 4.10 20.39
CA SER A 23 6.55 3.78 21.70
C SER A 23 7.92 3.09 21.60
N THR A 24 8.10 2.21 20.63
CA THR A 24 9.37 1.51 20.38
C THR A 24 10.43 2.49 19.88
N ASP A 25 10.09 3.40 18.98
CA ASP A 25 11.00 4.42 18.45
C ASP A 25 11.50 5.38 19.54
N SER A 26 10.62 5.75 20.48
CA SER A 26 11.03 6.55 21.65
C SER A 26 12.07 5.82 22.51
N ARG A 27 11.93 4.50 22.67
CA ARG A 27 12.90 3.67 23.40
C ARG A 27 14.21 3.52 22.63
N VAL A 28 14.14 3.37 21.30
CA VAL A 28 15.30 3.36 20.40
C VAL A 28 16.11 4.65 20.58
N ALA A 29 15.48 5.81 20.42
CA ALA A 29 16.14 7.11 20.60
C ALA A 29 16.79 7.26 21.99
N SER A 30 16.10 6.79 23.04
CA SER A 30 16.63 6.81 24.40
C SER A 30 17.87 5.92 24.57
N ILE A 31 17.93 4.77 23.89
CA ILE A 31 19.08 3.86 23.91
C ILE A 31 20.24 4.43 23.11
N GLU A 32 19.99 5.03 21.94
CA GLU A 32 21.01 5.69 21.13
C GLU A 32 21.72 6.81 21.89
N VAL A 33 20.98 7.62 22.66
CA VAL A 33 21.58 8.64 23.54
C VAL A 33 22.51 8.01 24.58
N LYS A 34 22.13 6.87 25.19
CA LYS A 34 22.98 6.15 26.15
C LYS A 34 24.24 5.60 25.48
N ILE A 35 24.11 5.02 24.29
CA ILE A 35 25.26 4.52 23.50
C ILE A 35 26.23 5.66 23.20
N LYS A 36 25.72 6.80 22.71
CA LYS A 36 26.53 7.98 22.39
C LYS A 36 27.28 8.52 23.60
N LYS A 37 26.65 8.51 24.78
CA LYS A 37 27.32 8.89 26.04
C LYS A 37 28.48 7.93 26.36
N LEU A 38 28.25 6.62 26.25
CA LEU A 38 29.28 5.61 26.51
C LEU A 38 30.44 5.69 25.51
N ASP A 39 30.16 6.01 24.24
CA ASP A 39 31.20 6.29 23.25
C ASP A 39 32.08 7.47 23.62
N GLY A 40 31.47 8.55 24.12
CA GLY A 40 32.22 9.70 24.65
C GLY A 40 33.12 9.32 25.84
N GLU A 41 32.62 8.48 26.75
CA GLU A 41 33.42 7.97 27.88
C GLU A 41 34.59 7.09 27.41
N LEU A 42 34.34 6.18 26.46
CA LEU A 42 35.36 5.31 25.87
C LEU A 42 36.45 6.11 25.15
N ALA A 43 36.08 7.17 24.42
CA ALA A 43 37.03 8.07 23.78
C ALA A 43 37.95 8.74 24.79
N ARG A 44 37.39 9.23 25.92
CA ARG A 44 38.18 9.82 27.02
C ARG A 44 39.12 8.81 27.66
N TYR A 45 38.69 7.57 27.91
CA TYR A 45 39.58 6.55 28.43
C TYR A 45 40.72 6.22 27.46
N LYS A 46 40.44 6.15 26.15
CA LYS A 46 41.45 5.94 25.12
C LYS A 46 42.51 7.05 25.13
N GLU A 47 42.08 8.30 25.25
CA GLU A 47 42.99 9.46 25.35
C GLU A 47 43.81 9.46 26.65
N GLN A 48 43.21 9.10 27.79
CA GLN A 48 43.94 9.00 29.06
C GLN A 48 45.00 7.90 29.00
N MET A 49 44.66 6.73 28.45
CA MET A 49 45.59 5.61 28.31
C MET A 49 46.73 5.88 27.34
N SER A 50 46.53 6.72 26.32
CA SER A 50 47.61 7.08 25.37
C SER A 50 48.68 7.96 26.00
N LYS A 51 48.32 8.75 27.03
CA LYS A 51 49.24 9.62 27.79
C LYS A 51 49.97 8.88 28.91
N LEU A 52 49.59 7.63 29.22
CA LEU A 52 50.17 6.85 30.30
C LEU A 52 51.13 5.77 29.80
N ARG A 53 52.25 5.63 30.52
CA ARG A 53 53.11 4.45 30.44
C ARG A 53 52.39 3.21 30.96
N THR A 54 52.82 2.05 30.49
CA THR A 54 52.32 0.76 30.98
C THR A 54 52.58 0.63 32.48
N GLY A 55 51.56 0.21 33.23
CA GLY A 55 51.62 0.07 34.68
C GLY A 55 50.26 0.25 35.36
N PRO A 56 50.22 0.21 36.70
CA PRO A 56 48.97 0.10 37.47
C PRO A 56 47.94 1.20 37.17
N GLY A 57 48.39 2.43 36.91
CA GLY A 57 47.51 3.54 36.55
C GLY A 57 46.81 3.33 35.20
N LYS A 58 47.51 2.80 34.20
CA LYS A 58 46.95 2.49 32.88
C LYS A 58 46.01 1.29 32.96
N ASP A 59 46.37 0.27 33.73
CA ASP A 59 45.56 -0.94 33.91
C ASP A 59 44.21 -0.61 34.59
N ALA A 60 44.21 0.28 35.58
CA ALA A 60 42.98 0.74 36.22
C ALA A 60 42.02 1.44 35.25
N ILE A 61 42.54 2.25 34.32
CA ILE A 61 41.74 2.91 33.29
C ILE A 61 41.25 1.90 32.26
N GLN A 62 42.09 0.95 31.86
CA GLN A 62 41.70 -0.14 30.96
C GLN A 62 40.53 -0.96 31.53
N GLN A 63 40.56 -1.29 32.83
CA GLN A 63 39.46 -2.00 33.48
C GLN A 63 38.15 -1.20 33.51
N ARG A 64 38.23 0.13 33.69
CA ARG A 64 37.05 1.01 33.58
C ARG A 64 36.52 1.03 32.15
N ALA A 65 37.39 1.18 31.15
CA ALA A 65 37.03 1.17 29.74
C ALA A 65 36.37 -0.17 29.33
N LEU A 66 36.89 -1.30 29.81
CA LEU A 66 36.28 -2.62 29.56
C LEU A 66 34.86 -2.74 30.13
N ARG A 67 34.60 -2.20 31.33
CA ARG A 67 33.24 -2.18 31.90
C ARG A 67 32.29 -1.30 31.07
N THR A 68 32.74 -0.10 30.69
CA THR A 68 31.96 0.81 29.82
C THR A 68 31.68 0.17 28.46
N LEU A 69 32.66 -0.53 27.86
CA LEU A 69 32.48 -1.24 26.59
C LEU A 69 31.45 -2.37 26.70
N LYS A 70 31.49 -3.17 27.78
CA LYS A 70 30.48 -4.20 28.04
C LYS A 70 29.08 -3.61 28.14
N GLN A 71 28.94 -2.49 28.85
CA GLN A 71 27.66 -1.79 28.97
C GLN A 71 27.17 -1.26 27.60
N LYS A 72 28.09 -0.71 26.79
CA LYS A 72 27.76 -0.25 25.44
C LYS A 72 27.25 -1.40 24.58
N ARG A 73 27.97 -2.54 24.56
CA ARG A 73 27.60 -3.75 23.81
C ARG A 73 26.23 -4.29 24.21
N MET A 74 25.89 -4.23 25.50
CA MET A 74 24.56 -4.59 25.99
C MET A 74 23.47 -3.69 25.39
N TYR A 75 23.67 -2.36 25.35
CA TYR A 75 22.73 -1.44 24.75
C TYR A 75 22.65 -1.57 23.22
N GLU A 76 23.77 -1.80 22.54
CA GLU A 76 23.79 -2.09 21.09
C GLU A 76 22.94 -3.35 20.78
N GLY A 77 23.05 -4.39 21.61
CA GLY A 77 22.20 -5.58 21.48
C GLY A 77 20.71 -5.30 21.70
N GLN A 78 20.36 -4.50 22.70
CA GLN A 78 18.97 -4.07 22.92
C GLN A 78 18.44 -3.24 21.76
N LEU A 79 19.26 -2.34 21.20
CA LEU A 79 18.91 -1.51 20.06
C LEU A 79 18.58 -2.39 18.84
N ALA A 80 19.45 -3.36 18.51
CA ALA A 80 19.22 -4.28 17.40
C ALA A 80 17.91 -5.07 17.55
N GLN A 81 17.60 -5.54 18.77
CA GLN A 81 16.33 -6.23 19.04
C GLN A 81 15.11 -5.32 18.82
N LEU A 82 15.16 -4.08 19.28
CA LEU A 82 14.06 -3.13 19.10
C LEU A 82 13.89 -2.74 17.62
N GLN A 83 14.99 -2.55 16.88
CA GLN A 83 14.94 -2.27 15.45
C GLN A 83 14.27 -3.41 14.67
N GLN A 84 14.59 -4.67 15.01
CA GLN A 84 13.91 -5.83 14.42
C GLN A 84 12.42 -5.85 14.78
N GLN A 85 12.07 -5.48 16.01
CA GLN A 85 10.67 -5.40 16.44
C GLN A 85 9.90 -4.31 15.67
N THR A 86 10.47 -3.11 15.51
CA THR A 86 9.91 -2.03 14.69
C THR A 86 9.69 -2.50 13.26
N PHE A 87 10.69 -3.11 12.62
CA PHE A 87 10.58 -3.62 11.25
C PHE A 87 9.44 -4.63 11.07
N ASN A 88 9.29 -5.58 12.01
CA ASN A 88 8.21 -6.55 11.98
C ASN A 88 6.84 -5.88 12.10
N MET A 89 6.72 -4.87 12.96
CA MET A 89 5.47 -4.10 13.13
C MET A 89 5.16 -3.25 11.91
N GLU A 90 6.14 -2.57 11.32
CA GLU A 90 5.97 -1.79 10.08
C GLU A 90 5.51 -2.69 8.92
N SER A 91 6.14 -3.87 8.78
CA SER A 91 5.75 -4.87 7.78
C SER A 91 4.30 -5.33 7.97
N ALA A 92 3.89 -5.60 9.21
CA ALA A 92 2.51 -5.95 9.52
C ALA A 92 1.53 -4.79 9.27
N SER A 93 1.97 -3.53 9.49
CA SER A 93 1.18 -2.34 9.21
C SER A 93 0.91 -2.19 7.72
N LEU A 94 1.95 -2.30 6.90
CA LEU A 94 1.85 -2.28 5.43
C LEU A 94 0.96 -3.40 4.89
N ALA A 95 1.11 -4.62 5.41
CA ALA A 95 0.24 -5.74 5.03
C ALA A 95 -1.23 -5.46 5.37
N THR A 96 -1.49 -4.88 6.56
CA THR A 96 -2.84 -4.52 6.99
C THR A 96 -3.45 -3.41 6.13
N GLU A 97 -2.64 -2.43 5.73
CA GLU A 97 -3.07 -1.34 4.84
C GLU A 97 -3.43 -1.88 3.44
N ASN A 98 -2.59 -2.74 2.86
CA ASN A 98 -2.88 -3.38 1.58
C ASN A 98 -4.17 -4.21 1.62
N LEU A 99 -4.42 -4.93 2.71
CA LEU A 99 -5.66 -5.67 2.92
C LEU A 99 -6.88 -4.74 3.02
N ARG A 100 -6.77 -3.60 3.71
CA ARG A 100 -7.85 -2.59 3.76
C ARG A 100 -8.16 -2.02 2.38
N ASN A 101 -7.13 -1.69 1.60
CA ASN A 101 -7.31 -1.19 0.23
C ASN A 101 -8.00 -2.23 -0.65
N THR A 102 -7.56 -3.49 -0.57
CA THR A 102 -8.18 -4.61 -1.30
C THR A 102 -9.65 -4.78 -0.91
N MET A 103 -9.97 -4.69 0.39
CA MET A 103 -11.34 -4.77 0.87
C MET A 103 -12.20 -3.64 0.32
N ALA A 104 -11.70 -2.40 0.34
CA ALA A 104 -12.40 -1.25 -0.23
C ALA A 104 -12.66 -1.42 -1.74
N THR A 105 -11.70 -1.95 -2.50
CA THR A 105 -11.89 -2.29 -3.91
C THR A 105 -12.98 -3.35 -4.09
N VAL A 106 -12.96 -4.42 -3.30
CA VAL A 106 -13.98 -5.48 -3.35
C VAL A 106 -15.38 -4.93 -3.02
N GLU A 107 -15.50 -4.05 -2.03
CA GLU A 107 -16.76 -3.38 -1.70
C GLU A 107 -17.26 -2.49 -2.84
N ALA A 108 -16.38 -1.69 -3.45
CA ALA A 108 -16.72 -0.87 -4.61
C ALA A 108 -17.18 -1.74 -5.80
N MET A 109 -16.49 -2.85 -6.07
CA MET A 109 -16.91 -3.80 -7.12
C MET A 109 -18.27 -4.45 -6.82
N LYS A 110 -18.53 -4.80 -5.56
CA LYS A 110 -19.85 -5.34 -5.15
C LYS A 110 -20.96 -4.31 -5.38
N GLN A 111 -20.70 -3.04 -5.05
CA GLN A 111 -21.66 -1.96 -5.27
C GLN A 111 -21.89 -1.71 -6.77
N ALA A 112 -20.82 -1.66 -7.57
CA ALA A 112 -20.90 -1.55 -9.02
C ALA A 112 -21.70 -2.71 -9.64
N ASN A 113 -21.43 -3.96 -9.23
CA ASN A 113 -22.17 -5.13 -9.71
C ASN A 113 -23.66 -5.07 -9.34
N LYS A 114 -24.00 -4.58 -8.14
CA LYS A 114 -25.40 -4.37 -7.74
C LYS A 114 -26.10 -3.35 -8.65
N GLU A 115 -25.43 -2.26 -9.00
CA GLU A 115 -25.98 -1.26 -9.92
C GLU A 115 -26.09 -1.79 -11.35
N ILE A 116 -25.08 -2.52 -11.85
CA ILE A 116 -25.13 -3.20 -13.15
C ILE A 116 -26.34 -4.12 -13.21
N LYS A 117 -26.56 -4.99 -12.22
CA LYS A 117 -27.74 -5.88 -12.17
C LYS A 117 -29.06 -5.11 -12.17
N LYS A 118 -29.13 -3.99 -11.45
CA LYS A 118 -30.32 -3.13 -11.40
C LYS A 118 -30.59 -2.47 -12.75
N GLN A 119 -29.56 -2.01 -13.46
CA GLN A 119 -29.71 -1.42 -14.79
C GLN A 119 -30.02 -2.49 -15.84
N TYR A 120 -29.38 -3.65 -15.76
CA TYR A 120 -29.64 -4.79 -16.65
C TYR A 120 -31.10 -5.28 -16.54
N GLY A 121 -31.64 -5.36 -15.32
CA GLY A 121 -33.07 -5.69 -15.11
C GLY A 121 -34.07 -4.63 -15.58
N LYS A 122 -33.61 -3.46 -16.08
CA LYS A 122 -34.46 -2.45 -16.73
C LYS A 122 -34.43 -2.52 -18.25
N PHE A 123 -33.49 -3.28 -18.82
CA PHE A 123 -33.50 -3.58 -20.24
C PHE A 123 -34.45 -4.75 -20.45
N ASP A 124 -35.54 -4.47 -21.16
CA ASP A 124 -36.51 -5.47 -21.57
C ASP A 124 -35.91 -6.20 -22.78
N ILE A 125 -35.37 -7.41 -22.57
CA ILE A 125 -34.70 -8.20 -23.62
C ILE A 125 -35.64 -8.38 -24.82
N ASP A 126 -36.93 -8.59 -24.56
CA ASP A 126 -37.96 -8.70 -25.58
C ASP A 126 -38.08 -7.43 -26.45
N LYS A 127 -37.82 -6.24 -25.90
CA LYS A 127 -37.80 -4.99 -26.70
C LYS A 127 -36.52 -4.83 -27.50
N ILE A 128 -35.41 -5.39 -27.04
CA ILE A 128 -34.15 -5.39 -27.80
C ILE A 128 -34.27 -6.36 -28.97
N GLU A 129 -34.85 -7.56 -28.76
CA GLU A 129 -35.13 -8.50 -29.84
C GLU A 129 -36.11 -7.93 -30.86
N ASN A 130 -37.21 -7.30 -30.42
CA ASN A 130 -38.14 -6.61 -31.34
C ASN A 130 -37.47 -5.46 -32.12
N MET A 131 -36.60 -4.65 -31.49
CA MET A 131 -35.82 -3.65 -32.22
C MET A 131 -34.85 -4.28 -33.21
N HIS A 132 -34.29 -5.44 -32.90
CA HIS A 132 -33.40 -6.15 -33.80
C HIS A 132 -34.15 -6.67 -35.03
N TYR A 133 -35.35 -7.24 -34.84
CA TYR A 133 -36.25 -7.64 -35.93
C TYR A 133 -36.71 -6.44 -36.76
N ASP A 134 -37.12 -5.34 -36.13
CA ASP A 134 -37.49 -4.10 -36.84
C ASP A 134 -36.31 -3.53 -37.65
N MET A 135 -35.07 -3.64 -37.13
CA MET A 135 -33.87 -3.17 -37.81
C MET A 135 -33.46 -4.10 -38.96
N GLU A 136 -33.71 -5.41 -38.84
CA GLU A 136 -33.52 -6.40 -39.90
C GLU A 136 -34.53 -6.18 -41.04
N ASP A 137 -35.81 -5.95 -40.70
CA ASP A 137 -36.88 -5.60 -41.65
C ASP A 137 -36.59 -4.28 -42.37
N LEU A 138 -36.06 -3.27 -41.67
CA LEU A 138 -35.69 -1.98 -42.27
C LEU A 138 -34.48 -2.10 -43.21
N LEU A 139 -33.51 -2.96 -42.89
CA LEU A 139 -32.38 -3.25 -43.78
C LEU A 139 -32.83 -4.04 -45.01
N GLU A 140 -33.75 -4.99 -44.85
CA GLU A 140 -34.34 -5.75 -45.95
C GLU A 140 -35.16 -4.83 -46.87
N GLN A 141 -35.99 -3.93 -46.32
CA GLN A 141 -36.70 -2.91 -47.10
C GLN A 141 -35.75 -1.90 -47.76
N ALA A 142 -34.66 -1.50 -47.11
CA ALA A 142 -33.67 -0.61 -47.72
C ALA A 142 -32.99 -1.29 -48.93
N ASN A 143 -32.68 -2.58 -48.82
CA ASN A 143 -32.14 -3.38 -49.93
C ASN A 143 -33.18 -3.58 -51.05
N GLU A 144 -34.45 -3.84 -50.70
CA GLU A 144 -35.54 -3.98 -51.67
C GLU A 144 -35.84 -2.66 -52.41
N ILE A 145 -35.74 -1.51 -51.71
CA ILE A 145 -35.82 -0.17 -52.30
C ILE A 145 -34.65 0.05 -53.26
N GLN A 146 -33.44 -0.36 -52.88
CA GLN A 146 -32.25 -0.24 -53.72
C GLN A 146 -32.34 -1.15 -54.97
N GLU A 147 -32.96 -2.33 -54.85
CA GLU A 147 -33.22 -3.25 -55.97
C GLU A 147 -34.35 -2.77 -56.90
N THR A 148 -35.42 -2.19 -56.34
CA THR A 148 -36.56 -1.64 -57.10
C THR A 148 -36.22 -0.31 -57.78
N LEU A 149 -35.44 0.56 -57.13
CA LEU A 149 -34.86 1.75 -57.77
C LEU A 149 -33.73 1.40 -58.75
N GLY A 150 -33.10 0.22 -58.59
CA GLY A 150 -32.05 -0.30 -59.47
C GLY A 150 -32.53 -0.83 -60.83
N ARG A 151 -33.84 -0.99 -61.05
CA ARG A 151 -34.41 -1.40 -62.35
C ARG A 151 -34.74 -0.21 -63.25
N SER A 152 -33.71 0.53 -63.63
CA SER A 152 -33.52 1.16 -64.94
C SER A 152 -32.50 2.29 -64.82
N TYR A 153 -31.24 2.02 -65.17
CA TYR A 153 -30.61 2.62 -66.35
C TYR A 153 -29.44 1.72 -66.77
N ALA A 154 -29.55 1.16 -67.97
CA ALA A 154 -28.43 0.53 -68.64
C ALA A 154 -27.47 1.62 -69.17
N VAL A 155 -26.21 1.61 -68.66
CA VAL A 155 -24.91 1.58 -69.39
C VAL A 155 -24.60 2.78 -70.33
N PRO A 156 -23.43 3.47 -70.26
CA PRO A 156 -22.16 2.84 -70.65
C PRO A 156 -20.89 3.11 -69.82
N ASP A 157 -20.10 2.04 -69.79
CA ASP A 157 -18.64 1.88 -69.85
C ASP A 157 -17.75 3.11 -69.61
N GLU A 158 -16.79 2.88 -68.72
CA GLU A 158 -15.43 3.42 -68.63
C GLU A 158 -15.12 3.99 -67.24
N ILE A 159 -14.68 3.10 -66.35
CA ILE A 159 -13.66 3.45 -65.37
C ILE A 159 -12.50 2.52 -65.64
N ASP A 160 -11.49 3.10 -66.29
CA ASP A 160 -10.20 2.50 -66.61
C ASP A 160 -9.45 2.17 -65.32
N GLU A 161 -8.72 1.05 -65.27
CA GLU A 161 -7.92 0.62 -64.11
C GLU A 161 -6.78 1.62 -63.76
N ALA A 162 -6.58 2.64 -64.59
CA ALA A 162 -5.60 3.71 -64.38
C ALA A 162 -5.94 4.73 -63.27
N ASP A 163 -7.19 4.81 -62.79
CA ASP A 163 -7.58 5.77 -61.73
C ASP A 163 -7.41 5.23 -60.29
N LEU A 164 -6.92 4.00 -60.12
CA LEU A 164 -6.78 3.34 -58.81
C LEU A 164 -5.33 3.26 -58.27
N GLU A 165 -4.35 3.87 -58.94
CA GLU A 165 -2.94 3.94 -58.48
C GLU A 165 -2.41 5.36 -58.18
N ALA A 166 -3.27 6.38 -58.08
CA ALA A 166 -2.85 7.73 -57.68
C ALA A 166 -3.83 8.39 -56.70
N GLY A 167 -3.80 7.94 -55.44
CA GLY A 167 -4.48 8.56 -54.30
C GLY A 167 -3.79 8.24 -52.99
#